data_AF-A0A0L0QJZ3-F1
#
_entry.id   AF-A0A0L0QJZ3-F1
#
_cell.length_a   1.000
_cell.length_b   1.000
_cell.length_c   1.000
_cell.angle_alpha   90.00
_cell.angle_beta   90.00
_cell.angle_gamma   90.00
#
_symmetry.space_group_name_H-M   'P 1'
#
loop_
_entity.id
_entity.type
_entity.pdbx_description
1 polymer ?
#
loop_
_entity_poly.entity_id
_entity_poly.type
_entity_poly.pdbx_seq_one_letter_code
_entity_poly.pdbx_strand_id
1 'polypeptide(L)' 'MKQVIDTYCESLKLSTIQSEWRTLTKEASKDNTPYHAFLEKLLEMENQARIERSRQTLLKLARLPFRKTLDTFMTLSIFF' A
#
# COMPACT_ATOMS: atom_id res chain seq x y z
N MET A 1 -13.12 9.03 19.91
CA MET A 1 -14.05 7.95 19.51
C MET A 1 -13.53 7.29 18.25
N LYS A 2 -13.09 6.03 18.34
CA LYS A 2 -12.72 5.22 17.17
C LYS A 2 -14.01 4.88 16.42
N GLN A 3 -14.11 5.26 15.16
CA GLN A 3 -15.34 4.98 14.41
C GLN A 3 -15.29 3.56 13.85
N VAL A 4 -16.45 2.97 13.60
CA VAL A 4 -16.60 1.61 13.05
C VAL A 4 -15.80 1.46 11.74
N ILE A 5 -15.73 2.54 10.95
CA ILE A 5 -14.90 2.64 9.74
C ILE A 5 -13.43 2.30 10.03
N ASP A 6 -12.85 2.80 11.12
CA ASP A 6 -11.44 2.56 11.44
C ASP A 6 -11.17 1.06 11.70
N THR A 7 -12.13 0.36 12.30
CA THR A 7 -12.03 -1.09 12.60
C THR A 7 -12.12 -1.93 11.32
N TYR A 8 -13.06 -1.58 10.44
CA TYR A 8 -13.16 -2.25 9.15
C TYR A 8 -11.96 -1.96 8.24
N CYS A 9 -11.44 -0.73 8.25
CA CYS A 9 -10.24 -0.38 7.49
C CYS A 9 -9.02 -1.20 7.94
N GLU A 10 -8.87 -1.43 9.24
CA GLU A 10 -7.83 -2.32 9.78
C GLU A 10 -8.00 -3.77 9.26
N SER A 11 -9.21 -4.32 9.30
CA SER A 11 -9.49 -5.69 8.84
C SER A 11 -9.28 -5.87 7.33
N LEU A 12 -9.63 -4.86 6.54
CA LEU A 12 -9.57 -4.88 5.07
C LEU A 12 -8.23 -4.36 4.52
N LYS A 13 -7.31 -3.94 5.40
CA LYS A 13 -6.01 -3.34 5.06
C LYS A 13 -6.11 -2.07 4.20
N LEU A 14 -7.16 -1.27 4.42
CA LEU A 14 -7.43 -0.01 3.71
C LEU A 14 -6.73 1.15 4.41
N SER A 15 -5.39 1.14 4.35
CA SER A 15 -4.54 2.06 5.11
C SER A 15 -4.72 3.53 4.71
N THR A 16 -4.97 3.80 3.43
CA THR A 16 -5.15 5.18 2.92
C THR A 16 -6.54 5.68 3.26
N ILE A 17 -7.56 4.84 3.15
CA ILE A 17 -8.91 5.20 3.60
C ILE A 17 -8.89 5.53 5.11
N GLN A 18 -8.23 4.72 5.93
CA GLN A 18 -8.17 4.93 7.39
C GLN A 18 -7.62 6.31 7.78
N SER A 19 -6.62 6.83 7.05
CA SER A 19 -6.05 8.16 7.33
C SER A 19 -6.87 9.29 6.71
N GLU A 20 -7.37 9.10 5.49
CA GLU A 20 -7.90 10.19 4.68
C GLU A 20 -9.42 10.39 4.83
N TRP A 21 -10.19 9.36 5.21
CA TRP A 21 -11.65 9.43 5.17
C TRP A 21 -12.22 10.63 5.95
N ARG A 22 -11.64 10.95 7.11
CA ARG A 22 -12.09 12.07 7.97
C ARG A 22 -11.85 13.43 7.31
N THR A 23 -10.72 13.58 6.63
CA THR A 23 -10.36 14.81 5.93
C THR A 23 -11.27 15.00 4.72
N LEU A 24 -11.46 13.92 3.97
CA LEU A 24 -12.25 13.88 2.75
C LEU A 24 -13.74 14.09 3.02
N THR A 25 -14.28 13.57 4.14
CA THR A 25 -15.66 13.85 4.58
C THR A 25 -15.85 15.33 4.96
N LYS A 26 -14.86 15.96 5.61
CA LYS A 26 -14.91 17.39 5.94
C LYS A 26 -14.88 18.27 4.68
N GLU A 27 -14.08 17.90 3.69
CA GLU A 27 -14.02 18.58 2.40
C GLU A 27 -15.35 18.42 1.63
N ALA A 28 -15.84 17.18 1.50
CA ALA A 28 -17.12 16.89 0.84
C ALA A 28 -18.32 17.61 1.48
N SER A 29 -18.29 17.79 2.81
CA SER A 29 -19.33 18.54 3.53
C SER A 29 -19.31 20.05 3.21
N LYS A 30 -18.12 20.61 2.93
CA LYS A 30 -17.99 22.03 2.54
C LYS A 30 -18.42 22.25 1.10
N ASP A 31 -18.04 21.33 0.22
CA ASP A 31 -18.27 21.45 -1.22
C ASP A 31 -19.63 20.89 -1.65
N ASN A 32 -20.49 20.52 -0.70
CA ASN A 32 -21.80 19.88 -0.91
C ASN A 32 -21.72 18.72 -1.92
N THR A 33 -20.64 17.95 -1.84
CA THR A 33 -20.32 16.91 -2.81
C THR A 33 -21.33 15.76 -2.69
N PRO A 34 -21.86 15.25 -3.81
CA PRO A 34 -22.74 14.10 -3.75
C PRO A 34 -22.02 12.89 -3.16
N TYR A 35 -22.73 12.08 -2.36
CA TYR A 35 -22.16 10.96 -1.63
C TYR A 35 -21.42 9.95 -2.52
N HIS A 36 -21.88 9.76 -3.77
CA HIS A 36 -21.21 8.85 -4.71
C HIS A 36 -19.81 9.38 -5.08
N ALA A 37 -19.67 10.69 -5.34
CA ALA A 37 -18.40 11.28 -5.75
C ALA A 37 -17.38 11.28 -4.60
N PHE A 38 -17.86 11.47 -3.36
CA PHE A 38 -17.04 11.26 -2.17
C PHE A 38 -16.50 9.82 -2.10
N LEU A 39 -17.37 8.82 -2.27
CA LEU A 39 -16.98 7.42 -2.20
C LEU A 39 -16.03 7.03 -3.34
N GLU A 40 -16.28 7.51 -4.55
CA GLU A 40 -15.41 7.31 -5.72
C GLU A 40 -14.01 7.88 -5.47
N LYS A 41 -13.92 9.14 -5.02
CA LYS A 41 -12.63 9.79 -4.72
C LYS A 41 -11.86 9.02 -3.63
N LEU A 42 -12.55 8.56 -2.60
CA LEU A 42 -11.94 7.78 -1.51
C LEU A 42 -11.41 6.41 -1.98
N LEU A 43 -12.17 5.70 -2.82
CA LEU A 43 -11.75 4.41 -3.38
C LEU A 43 -10.62 4.57 -4.40
N GLU A 44 -10.66 5.62 -5.20
CA GLU A 44 -9.61 5.95 -6.16
C GLU A 44 -8.27 6.19 -5.45
N MET A 45 -8.27 6.98 -4.37
CA MET A 45 -7.08 7.25 -3.57
C MET A 45 -6.44 5.97 -2.99
N GLU A 46 -7.24 5.05 -2.44
CA GLU A 46 -6.73 3.77 -1.94
C GLU A 46 -6.16 2.91 -3.07
N ASN A 47 -6.85 2.85 -4.21
CA ASN A 47 -6.37 2.07 -5.35
C ASN A 47 -5.04 2.62 -5.90
N GLN A 48 -4.94 3.94 -6.06
CA GLN A 48 -3.70 4.60 -6.47
C GLN A 48 -2.56 4.33 -5.48
N ALA A 49 -2.82 4.43 -4.17
CA ALA A 49 -1.82 4.13 -3.15
C ALA A 49 -1.38 2.65 -3.17
N ARG A 50 -2.29 1.71 -3.48
CA ARG A 50 -1.96 0.29 -3.62
C ARG A 50 -1.10 0.03 -4.87
N ILE A 51 -1.43 0.66 -5.98
CA ILE A 51 -0.66 0.61 -7.22
C ILE A 51 0.74 1.18 -6.99
N GLU A 52 0.85 2.32 -6.32
CA GLU A 52 2.13 2.98 -6.05
C GLU A 52 3.02 2.12 -5.15
N ARG A 53 2.48 1.56 -4.05
CA ARG A 53 3.20 0.59 -3.21
C ARG A 53 3.68 -0.63 -3.99
N SER A 54 2.86 -1.12 -4.91
CA SER A 54 3.21 -2.27 -5.77
C SER A 54 4.35 -1.89 -6.74
N ARG A 55 4.26 -0.72 -7.37
CA ARG A 55 5.31 -0.18 -8.24
C ARG A 55 6.61 0.04 -7.49
N GLN A 56 6.57 0.65 -6.31
CA GLN A 56 7.77 0.86 -5.49
C GLN A 56 8.41 -0.47 -5.07
N THR A 57 7.60 -1.47 -4.73
CA THR A 57 8.10 -2.83 -4.43
C THR A 57 8.79 -3.44 -5.65
N LEU A 58 8.15 -3.40 -6.82
CA LEU A 58 8.73 -3.89 -8.06
C LEU A 58 10.01 -3.15 -8.45
N LEU A 59 10.03 -1.83 -8.28
CA LEU A 59 11.18 -0.99 -8.58
C LEU A 59 12.33 -1.27 -7.59
N LYS A 60 12.04 -1.49 -6.31
CA LYS A 60 13.02 -1.96 -5.32
C LYS A 60 13.58 -3.35 -5.66
N LEU A 61 12.73 -4.27 -6.13
CA LEU A 61 13.17 -5.61 -6.56
C LEU A 61 13.99 -5.56 -7.86
N ALA A 62 13.62 -4.72 -8.82
CA ALA A 62 14.38 -4.50 -10.05
C ALA A 62 15.73 -3.80 -9.79
N ARG A 63 15.77 -2.94 -8.77
CA ARG A 63 17.01 -2.32 -8.26
C ARG A 63 17.81 -3.25 -7.33
N LEU A 64 17.25 -4.38 -6.89
CA LEU A 64 18.00 -5.37 -6.14
C LEU A 64 18.91 -6.08 -7.15
N PRO A 65 20.24 -5.90 -7.08
CA PRO A 65 21.12 -6.68 -7.91
C PRO A 65 20.89 -8.12 -7.48
N PHE A 66 20.43 -8.93 -8.43
CA PHE A 66 20.48 -10.37 -8.38
C PHE A 66 21.96 -10.79 -8.39
N ARG A 67 22.70 -10.46 -7.32
CA ARG A 67 23.87 -11.22 -6.91
C ARG A 67 23.30 -12.54 -6.42
N LYS A 68 22.98 -13.41 -7.39
CA LYS A 68 23.14 -14.86 -7.22
C LYS A 68 24.55 -15.05 -6.67
N THR A 69 24.70 -15.05 -5.36
CA THR A 69 25.82 -15.72 -4.71
C THR A 69 25.60 -17.22 -4.92
N LEU A 70 25.90 -17.67 -6.15
CA LEU A 70 26.21 -19.05 -6.49
C LEU A 70 27.70 -19.35 -6.23
N ASP A 71 28.41 -18.52 -5.47
CA ASP A 71 29.80 -18.77 -5.10
C ASP A 71 29.96 -19.78 -3.94
N THR A 72 28.87 -20.22 -3.29
CA THR A 72 28.96 -21.21 -2.20
C THR A 72 28.91 -22.66 -2.68
N PHE A 73 29.21 -22.95 -3.96
CA PHE A 73 29.15 -24.33 -4.49
C PHE A 73 30.49 -25.04 -4.70
N MET A 74 31.65 -24.44 -4.38
CA MET A 74 32.93 -25.14 -4.52
C MET A 74 33.94 -24.77 -3.44
N THR A 75 33.71 -25.22 -2.21
CA THR A 75 34.80 -25.42 -1.24
C THR A 75 34.58 -26.72 -0.46
N LEU A 76 34.12 -27.75 -1.16
CA LEU A 76 34.23 -29.14 -0.72
C LEU A 76 35.37 -29.81 -1.51
N SER A 77 36.58 -29.26 -1.42
CA SER A 77 37.80 -30.04 -1.58
C SER A 77 38.37 -30.20 -0.17
N ILE A 78 37.71 -31.09 0.56
CA ILE A 78 38.24 -31.65 1.80
C ILE A 78 39.52 -32.37 1.41
N PHE A 79 40.61 -31.93 2.03
CA PHE A 79 41.82 -32.69 2.26
C PHE A 79 41.45 -34.15 2.58
N PHE A 80 41.60 -35.06 1.62
CA PHE A 80 41.90 -36.48 1.85
C PHE A 80 42.44 -37.13 0.59
#